data_AF-A0A3C1F850-F1
#
_entry.id   AF-A0A3C1F850-F1
#
_cell.length_a   1.000
_cell.length_b   1.000
_cell.length_c   1.000
_cell.angle_alpha   90.00
_cell.angle_beta   90.00
_cell.angle_gamma   90.00
#
_symmetry.space_group_name_H-M   'P 1'
#
loop_
_entity.id
_entity.type
_entity.pdbx_description
1 polymer ?
#
loop_
_entity_poly.entity_id
_entity_poly.type
_entity_poly.pdbx_seq_one_letter_code
_entity_poly.pdbx_strand_id
1 'polypeptide(L)'
;MFWYKATSKEILLARNTVFLRDILPILKEKNFVSAPFKDAWFGYYAGLGYMYDMCRLREGKFLELLTTTICRKDNYIQIRIMAFELTPRLKSLSLLKNIDGLAYKIRPNNEKEMRLDTDFFERAPILSKKFWQGPCKLGHYFTKSGYLKQVKRLRRAVKAEIFQIDDYFTKWYLIHTPNLTQWNGKTIEKR
;
A
#
# COMPACT_ATOMS: atom_id res chain seq x y z
N MET A 1 -21.41 -29.56 14.01
CA MET A 1 -20.58 -28.56 14.73
C MET A 1 -20.53 -27.29 13.89
N PHE A 2 -21.17 -26.20 14.33
CA PHE A 2 -21.19 -24.95 13.57
C PHE A 2 -19.97 -24.10 13.92
N TRP A 3 -19.08 -23.94 12.95
CA TRP A 3 -17.92 -23.05 13.04
C TRP A 3 -18.37 -21.60 12.83
N TYR A 4 -17.86 -20.66 13.62
CA TYR A 4 -18.14 -19.25 13.39
C TYR A 4 -17.49 -18.79 12.09
N LYS A 5 -18.28 -18.18 11.20
CA LYS A 5 -17.81 -17.61 9.95
C LYS A 5 -18.34 -16.18 9.81
N ALA A 6 -17.45 -15.20 10.00
CA ALA A 6 -17.77 -13.83 9.64
C ALA A 6 -18.09 -13.74 8.14
N THR A 7 -19.04 -12.89 7.79
CA THR A 7 -19.42 -12.61 6.41
C THR A 7 -18.30 -11.88 5.68
N SER A 8 -18.27 -11.97 4.35
CA SER A 8 -17.28 -11.23 3.53
C SER A 8 -17.36 -9.72 3.76
N LYS A 9 -18.55 -9.19 4.07
CA LYS A 9 -18.77 -7.77 4.40
C LYS A 9 -18.11 -7.40 5.73
N GLU A 10 -18.26 -8.22 6.77
CA GLU A 10 -17.61 -8.01 8.07
C GLU A 10 -16.08 -8.09 7.95
N ILE A 11 -15.56 -9.07 7.22
CA ILE A 11 -14.11 -9.24 6.99
C ILE A 11 -13.53 -8.03 6.24
N LEU A 12 -14.22 -7.54 5.21
CA LEU A 12 -13.84 -6.34 4.48
C LEU A 12 -13.84 -5.11 5.39
N LEU A 13 -14.92 -4.92 6.15
CA LEU A 13 -15.08 -3.77 7.05
C LEU A 13 -14.03 -3.77 8.16
N ALA A 14 -13.72 -4.92 8.74
CA ALA A 14 -12.71 -5.04 9.79
C ALA A 14 -11.32 -4.62 9.29
N ARG A 15 -10.92 -5.08 8.10
CA ARG A 15 -9.65 -4.69 7.47
C ARG A 15 -9.61 -3.21 7.12
N ASN A 16 -10.71 -2.68 6.57
CA ASN A 16 -10.82 -1.25 6.29
C ASN A 16 -10.74 -0.39 7.56
N THR A 17 -11.35 -0.87 8.65
CA THR A 17 -11.30 -0.20 9.96
C THR A 17 -9.88 -0.18 10.49
N VAL A 18 -9.13 -1.28 10.38
CA VAL A 18 -7.70 -1.32 10.73
C VAL A 18 -6.93 -0.28 9.92
N PHE A 19 -7.15 -0.19 8.61
CA PHE A 19 -6.48 0.81 7.80
C PHE A 19 -6.79 2.24 8.25
N LEU A 20 -8.07 2.62 8.31
CA LEU A 20 -8.48 3.99 8.63
C LEU A 20 -8.09 4.44 10.03
N ARG A 21 -8.16 3.54 11.02
CA ARG A 21 -7.92 3.90 12.44
C ARG A 21 -6.48 3.74 12.88
N ASP A 22 -5.75 2.75 12.34
CA ASP A 22 -4.44 2.38 12.85
C ASP A 22 -3.30 2.66 11.87
N ILE A 23 -3.58 2.66 10.55
CA ILE A 23 -2.54 2.77 9.50
C ILE A 23 -2.47 4.17 8.92
N LEU A 24 -3.61 4.72 8.49
CA LEU A 24 -3.70 6.05 7.90
C LEU A 24 -3.11 7.15 8.78
N PRO A 25 -3.29 7.16 10.13
CA PRO A 25 -2.64 8.13 10.99
C PRO A 25 -1.11 8.07 10.93
N ILE A 26 -0.52 6.87 10.95
CA ILE A 26 0.95 6.70 10.89
C ILE A 26 1.48 7.17 9.53
N LEU A 27 0.78 6.88 8.45
CA LEU A 27 1.15 7.37 7.13
C LEU A 27 1.17 8.91 7.09
N LYS A 28 0.17 9.56 7.69
CA LYS A 28 0.14 11.02 7.82
C LYS A 28 1.29 11.57 8.67
N GLU A 29 1.62 10.92 9.79
CA GLU A 29 2.80 11.25 10.60
C GLU A 29 4.11 11.11 9.80
N LYS A 30 4.15 10.21 8.83
CA LYS A 30 5.25 9.99 7.89
C LYS A 30 5.17 10.88 6.63
N ASN A 31 4.38 11.96 6.69
CA ASN A 31 4.17 12.97 5.64
C ASN A 31 3.47 12.45 4.37
N PHE A 32 2.84 11.28 4.41
CA PHE A 32 1.98 10.86 3.30
C PHE A 32 0.65 11.61 3.34
N VAL A 33 0.24 12.08 2.17
CA VAL A 33 -1.08 12.67 1.91
C VAL A 33 -1.84 11.81 0.92
N SER A 34 -3.16 11.97 0.84
CA SER A 34 -3.94 11.40 -0.26
C SER A 34 -3.36 11.87 -1.59
N ALA A 35 -3.21 10.95 -2.55
CA ALA A 35 -2.62 11.30 -3.83
C ALA A 35 -3.48 12.38 -4.52
N PRO A 36 -2.88 13.50 -4.96
CA PRO A 36 -3.62 14.68 -5.46
C PRO A 36 -4.13 14.52 -6.90
N PHE A 37 -3.92 13.38 -7.55
CA PHE A 37 -4.31 13.16 -8.95
C PHE A 37 -5.83 13.08 -9.13
N LYS A 38 -6.29 13.38 -10.34
CA LYS A 38 -7.72 13.32 -10.70
C LYS A 38 -8.30 11.91 -10.55
N ASP A 39 -7.50 10.90 -10.86
CA ASP A 39 -7.84 9.47 -10.89
C ASP A 39 -7.35 8.71 -9.63
N ALA A 40 -6.90 9.44 -8.61
CA ALA A 40 -6.49 8.86 -7.34
C ALA A 40 -7.65 8.15 -6.64
N TRP A 41 -7.37 6.98 -6.09
CA TRP A 41 -8.34 6.21 -5.34
C TRP A 41 -8.30 6.56 -3.85
N PHE A 42 -9.45 6.86 -3.26
CA PHE A 42 -9.50 7.18 -1.82
C PHE A 42 -10.84 6.81 -1.19
N GLY A 43 -11.14 5.51 -1.13
CA GLY A 43 -12.36 5.02 -0.53
C GLY A 43 -12.85 3.71 -1.12
N TYR A 44 -14.17 3.58 -1.17
CA TYR A 44 -14.85 2.36 -1.59
C TYR A 44 -15.16 2.36 -3.09
N TYR A 45 -14.83 1.26 -3.76
CA TYR A 45 -15.08 1.04 -5.19
C TYR A 45 -15.96 -0.20 -5.38
N ALA A 46 -17.09 -0.01 -6.06
CA ALA A 46 -18.05 -1.07 -6.34
C ALA A 46 -17.36 -2.24 -7.07
N GLY A 47 -17.66 -3.46 -6.63
CA GLY A 47 -17.06 -4.68 -7.20
C GLY A 47 -15.64 -5.02 -6.71
N LEU A 48 -14.84 -4.04 -6.28
CA LEU A 48 -13.44 -4.24 -5.88
C LEU A 48 -13.26 -4.32 -4.36
N GLY A 49 -13.60 -3.26 -3.63
CA GLY A 49 -13.29 -3.13 -2.21
C GLY A 49 -12.86 -1.70 -1.86
N TYR A 50 -11.92 -1.57 -0.94
CA TYR A 50 -11.36 -0.26 -0.57
C TYR A 50 -9.97 -0.07 -1.17
N MET A 51 -9.71 1.13 -1.67
CA MET A 51 -8.45 1.52 -2.29
C MET A 51 -8.05 2.92 -1.82
N TYR A 52 -6.78 3.06 -1.44
CA TYR A 52 -6.22 4.29 -0.90
C TYR A 52 -4.86 4.55 -1.52
N ASP A 53 -4.81 5.51 -2.43
CA ASP A 53 -3.61 6.03 -3.03
C ASP A 53 -3.11 7.20 -2.20
N MET A 54 -1.86 7.09 -1.76
CA MET A 54 -1.18 8.10 -0.99
C MET A 54 0.18 8.38 -1.61
N CYS A 55 0.69 9.58 -1.38
CA CYS A 55 2.01 9.95 -1.83
C CYS A 55 2.70 10.89 -0.86
N ARG A 56 4.02 10.96 -0.95
CA ARG A 56 4.81 12.03 -0.38
C ARG A 56 5.92 12.45 -1.34
N LEU A 57 6.46 13.63 -1.10
CA LEU A 57 7.60 14.14 -1.85
C LEU A 57 8.85 14.04 -0.96
N ARG A 58 9.79 13.19 -1.33
CA ARG A 58 11.10 13.07 -0.65
C ARG A 58 12.09 14.03 -1.31
N GLU A 59 12.73 14.88 -0.49
CA GLU A 59 13.80 15.80 -0.89
C GLU A 59 13.44 16.74 -2.06
N GLY A 60 12.14 17.00 -2.30
CA GLY A 60 11.69 17.81 -3.43
C GLY A 60 11.93 17.18 -4.81
N LYS A 61 12.38 15.91 -4.85
CA LYS A 61 12.87 15.24 -6.06
C LYS A 61 12.07 13.99 -6.38
N PHE A 62 11.85 13.14 -5.37
CA PHE A 62 11.25 11.83 -5.57
C PHE A 62 9.80 11.82 -5.11
N LEU A 63 8.91 11.45 -6.02
CA LEU A 63 7.52 11.15 -5.71
C LEU A 63 7.44 9.70 -5.28
N GLU A 64 7.24 9.48 -3.98
CA GLU A 64 7.00 8.16 -3.41
C GLU A 64 5.48 7.91 -3.37
N LEU A 65 5.04 6.85 -4.03
CA LEU A 65 3.64 6.43 -4.05
C LEU A 65 3.45 5.22 -3.15
N LEU A 66 2.31 5.20 -2.48
CA LEU A 66 1.85 4.09 -1.66
C LEU A 66 0.39 3.81 -1.99
N THR A 67 0.10 2.58 -2.42
CA THR A 67 -1.25 2.14 -2.75
C THR A 67 -1.66 1.03 -1.78
N THR A 68 -2.72 1.28 -1.02
CA THR A 68 -3.34 0.25 -0.18
C THR A 68 -4.59 -0.30 -0.84
N THR A 69 -4.66 -1.62 -1.03
CA THR A 69 -5.84 -2.32 -1.55
C THR A 69 -6.39 -3.32 -0.54
N ILE A 70 -7.71 -3.27 -0.34
CA ILE A 70 -8.45 -4.16 0.57
C ILE A 70 -9.63 -4.73 -0.22
N CYS A 71 -9.41 -5.88 -0.87
CA CYS A 71 -10.38 -6.49 -1.77
C CYS A 71 -11.43 -7.34 -1.03
N ARG A 72 -12.66 -7.36 -1.56
CA ARG A 72 -13.81 -8.11 -1.04
C ARG A 72 -13.58 -9.62 -0.88
N LYS A 73 -12.90 -10.23 -1.84
CA LYS A 73 -12.67 -11.69 -1.94
C LYS A 73 -11.29 -12.12 -1.43
N ASP A 74 -10.59 -11.21 -0.77
CA ASP A 74 -9.28 -11.45 -0.20
C ASP A 74 -9.32 -11.27 1.32
N ASN A 75 -8.28 -11.72 2.03
CA ASN A 75 -8.05 -11.51 3.46
C ASN A 75 -6.87 -10.58 3.74
N TYR A 76 -6.17 -10.07 2.73
CA TYR A 76 -5.07 -9.13 2.92
C TYR A 76 -5.53 -7.67 3.04
N ILE A 77 -4.67 -6.88 3.70
CA ILE A 77 -4.50 -5.43 3.47
C ILE A 77 -3.22 -5.32 2.66
N GLN A 78 -3.31 -5.21 1.34
CA GLN A 78 -2.13 -5.21 0.50
C GLN A 78 -1.61 -3.78 0.38
N ILE A 79 -0.35 -3.56 0.72
CA ILE A 79 0.30 -2.24 0.63
C ILE A 79 1.43 -2.35 -0.36
N ARG A 80 1.42 -1.49 -1.37
CA ARG A 80 2.41 -1.45 -2.43
C ARG A 80 3.07 -0.09 -2.49
N ILE A 81 4.35 -0.09 -2.82
CA ILE A 81 5.16 1.11 -2.94
C ILE A 81 5.90 1.14 -4.26
N MET A 82 6.17 2.36 -4.71
CA MET A 82 7.00 2.67 -5.87
C MET A 82 7.49 4.12 -5.74
N ALA A 83 8.58 4.46 -6.43
CA ALA A 83 9.08 5.83 -6.47
C ALA A 83 9.44 6.28 -7.89
N PHE A 84 9.26 7.58 -8.13
CA PHE A 84 9.57 8.24 -9.39
C PHE A 84 10.44 9.48 -9.16
N GLU A 85 11.34 9.76 -10.10
CA GLU A 85 12.03 11.04 -10.15
C GLU A 85 11.22 11.98 -11.05
N LEU A 86 10.79 13.13 -10.50
CA LEU A 86 9.97 14.09 -11.25
C LEU A 86 10.84 15.12 -11.96
N THR A 87 10.55 15.36 -13.24
CA THR A 87 11.06 16.52 -13.98
C THR A 87 9.92 17.27 -14.70
N PRO A 88 9.84 18.60 -14.55
CA PRO A 88 10.68 19.44 -13.68
C PRO A 88 10.45 19.15 -12.19
N ARG A 89 11.39 19.56 -11.33
CA ARG A 89 11.29 19.34 -9.87
C ARG A 89 10.00 19.94 -9.33
N LEU A 90 9.33 19.18 -8.48
CA LEU A 90 8.05 19.56 -7.90
C LEU A 90 8.29 20.36 -6.61
N LYS A 91 7.71 21.56 -6.49
CA LYS A 91 7.80 22.36 -5.26
C LYS A 91 6.78 21.93 -4.20
N SER A 92 5.64 21.41 -4.63
CA SER A 92 4.52 21.00 -3.77
C SER A 92 3.65 19.98 -4.47
N LEU A 93 3.13 19.01 -3.70
CA LEU A 93 2.15 18.03 -4.18
C LEU A 93 0.84 18.68 -4.66
N SER A 94 0.49 19.87 -4.16
CA SER A 94 -0.72 20.57 -4.58
C SER A 94 -0.75 20.90 -6.07
N LEU A 95 0.41 21.01 -6.73
CA LEU A 95 0.53 21.27 -8.16
C LEU A 95 0.11 20.07 -9.03
N LEU A 96 0.03 18.88 -8.44
CA LEU A 96 -0.43 17.67 -9.12
C LEU A 96 -1.96 17.55 -9.12
N LYS A 97 -2.66 18.51 -8.49
CA LYS A 97 -4.13 18.55 -8.45
C LYS A 97 -4.70 18.59 -9.87
N ASN A 98 -5.68 17.74 -10.14
CA ASN A 98 -6.36 17.60 -11.44
C ASN A 98 -5.48 17.05 -12.58
N ILE A 99 -4.21 16.71 -12.34
CA ILE A 99 -3.39 15.98 -13.31
C ILE A 99 -3.84 14.52 -13.35
N ASP A 100 -3.86 13.94 -14.54
CA ASP A 100 -4.03 12.50 -14.74
C ASP A 100 -2.78 11.76 -14.26
N GLY A 101 -2.92 10.94 -13.22
CA GLY A 101 -1.86 10.13 -12.62
C GLY A 101 -1.90 8.67 -13.08
N LEU A 102 -2.76 8.29 -14.03
CA LEU A 102 -2.95 6.90 -14.43
C LEU A 102 -1.64 6.28 -14.94
N ALA A 103 -0.80 7.08 -15.60
CA ALA A 103 0.47 6.63 -16.13
C ALA A 103 1.41 6.06 -15.07
N TYR A 104 1.31 6.49 -13.80
CA TYR A 104 2.10 5.90 -12.70
C TYR A 104 1.70 4.46 -12.38
N LYS A 105 0.45 4.07 -12.68
CA LYS A 105 -0.13 2.76 -12.30
C LYS A 105 -0.11 1.72 -13.41
N ILE A 106 0.25 2.12 -14.64
CA ILE A 106 0.30 1.24 -15.81
C ILE A 106 1.74 1.00 -16.25
N ARG A 107 1.93 0.05 -17.18
CA ARG A 107 3.24 -0.20 -17.76
C ARG A 107 3.74 1.04 -18.53
N PRO A 108 5.05 1.35 -18.48
CA PRO A 108 6.12 0.57 -17.85
C PRO A 108 6.34 0.88 -16.36
N ASN A 109 5.64 1.85 -15.79
CA ASN A 109 5.92 2.36 -14.44
C ASN A 109 5.60 1.36 -13.32
N ASN A 110 4.52 0.59 -13.47
CA ASN A 110 4.12 -0.40 -12.47
C ASN A 110 5.01 -1.65 -12.41
N GLU A 111 6.00 -1.79 -13.29
CA GLU A 111 6.93 -2.93 -13.28
C GLU A 111 7.82 -2.97 -12.04
N LYS A 112 8.05 -1.81 -11.41
CA LYS A 112 8.85 -1.66 -10.20
C LYS A 112 8.02 -1.58 -8.93
N GLU A 113 6.72 -1.86 -9.03
CA GLU A 113 5.86 -1.89 -7.85
C GLU A 113 6.28 -3.02 -6.92
N MET A 114 6.45 -2.73 -5.63
CA MET A 114 6.77 -3.75 -4.63
C MET A 114 5.75 -3.76 -3.50
N ARG A 115 5.29 -4.95 -3.15
CA ARG A 115 4.39 -5.22 -2.04
C ARG A 115 5.16 -5.52 -0.75
N LEU A 116 4.82 -4.80 0.32
CA LEU A 116 5.61 -4.79 1.57
C LEU A 116 5.79 -6.18 2.20
N ASP A 117 4.74 -7.00 2.22
CA ASP A 117 4.73 -8.30 2.89
C ASP A 117 5.21 -9.48 2.02
N THR A 118 5.57 -9.25 0.75
CA THR A 118 5.97 -10.33 -0.18
C THR A 118 7.27 -10.08 -0.93
N ASP A 119 7.57 -8.85 -1.32
CA ASP A 119 8.58 -8.62 -2.37
C ASP A 119 9.96 -8.27 -1.81
N PHE A 120 10.06 -7.99 -0.51
CA PHE A 120 11.31 -7.64 0.18
C PHE A 120 11.97 -8.83 0.90
N PHE A 121 11.66 -10.07 0.52
CA PHE A 121 12.32 -11.25 1.08
C PHE A 121 13.67 -11.50 0.41
N GLU A 122 14.74 -11.50 1.21
CA GLU A 122 16.11 -11.80 0.77
C GLU A 122 16.31 -13.27 0.31
N ARG A 123 15.36 -14.15 0.62
CA ARG A 123 15.38 -15.59 0.28
C ARG A 123 14.05 -15.98 -0.34
N ALA A 124 14.04 -17.14 -1.02
CA ALA A 124 12.81 -17.74 -1.54
C ALA A 124 11.67 -17.63 -0.52
N PRO A 125 10.50 -17.02 -0.86
CA PRO A 125 9.48 -16.66 0.12
C PRO A 125 9.03 -17.81 1.02
N ILE A 126 8.98 -19.03 0.48
CA ILE A 126 8.65 -20.27 1.22
C ILE A 126 9.59 -20.57 2.40
N LEU A 127 10.81 -20.03 2.42
CA LEU A 127 11.78 -20.20 3.52
C LEU A 127 11.66 -19.10 4.59
N SER A 128 10.80 -18.10 4.36
CA SER A 128 10.60 -16.98 5.29
C SER A 128 9.43 -17.24 6.24
N LYS A 129 9.69 -17.20 7.54
CA LYS A 129 8.63 -17.27 8.57
C LYS A 129 7.61 -16.13 8.41
N LYS A 130 8.06 -14.94 7.97
CA LYS A 130 7.18 -13.80 7.69
C LYS A 130 6.20 -14.09 6.54
N PHE A 131 6.64 -14.78 5.50
CA PHE A 131 5.77 -15.17 4.38
C PHE A 131 4.61 -16.06 4.83
N TRP A 132 4.90 -17.11 5.62
CA TRP A 132 3.87 -18.01 6.18
C TRP A 132 2.94 -17.32 7.18
N GLN A 133 3.47 -16.36 7.94
CA GLN A 133 2.68 -15.63 8.93
C GLN A 133 1.74 -14.60 8.31
N GLY A 134 2.06 -14.13 7.09
CA GLY A 134 1.29 -13.14 6.33
C GLY A 134 0.94 -11.94 7.21
N PRO A 135 1.89 -11.06 7.55
CA PRO A 135 1.67 -10.00 8.54
C PRO A 135 0.46 -9.12 8.18
N CYS A 136 0.20 -8.97 6.88
CA CYS A 136 -0.92 -8.20 6.36
C CYS A 136 -2.17 -9.04 6.04
N LYS A 137 -2.25 -10.30 6.49
CA LYS A 137 -3.35 -11.24 6.23
C LYS A 137 -4.20 -11.50 7.46
N LEU A 138 -5.51 -11.44 7.31
CA LEU A 138 -6.42 -11.99 8.32
C LEU A 138 -6.31 -13.52 8.33
N GLY A 139 -5.90 -14.07 9.47
CA GLY A 139 -5.69 -15.51 9.64
C GLY A 139 -6.99 -16.29 9.84
N HIS A 140 -6.88 -17.62 9.86
CA HIS A 140 -7.99 -18.52 10.10
C HIS A 140 -8.52 -18.44 11.55
N TYR A 141 -9.82 -18.70 11.69
CA TYR A 141 -10.53 -18.72 12.97
C TYR A 141 -11.72 -19.67 12.90
N PHE A 142 -12.15 -20.12 14.08
CA PHE A 142 -13.19 -21.12 14.27
C PHE A 142 -14.32 -20.64 15.20
N THR A 143 -14.03 -19.63 16.01
CA THR A 143 -14.94 -19.02 16.98
C THR A 143 -14.97 -17.51 16.78
N LYS A 144 -16.02 -16.84 17.30
CA LYS A 144 -16.11 -15.37 17.28
C LYS A 144 -14.95 -14.72 18.04
N SER A 145 -14.55 -15.28 19.17
CA SER A 145 -13.37 -14.82 19.93
C SER A 145 -12.07 -15.01 19.14
N GLY A 146 -11.94 -16.13 18.42
CA GLY A 146 -10.83 -16.39 17.50
C GLY A 146 -10.75 -15.38 16.36
N TYR A 147 -11.88 -15.03 15.75
CA TYR A 147 -11.95 -13.98 14.73
C TYR A 147 -11.44 -12.64 15.26
N LEU A 148 -11.94 -12.19 16.43
CA LEU A 148 -11.49 -10.95 17.06
C LEU A 148 -9.99 -10.98 17.40
N LYS A 149 -9.46 -12.13 17.83
CA LYS A 149 -8.02 -12.31 18.06
C LYS A 149 -7.21 -12.16 16.76
N GLN A 150 -7.70 -12.71 15.65
CA GLN A 150 -7.07 -12.56 14.34
C GLN A 150 -7.10 -11.11 13.84
N VAL A 151 -8.20 -10.37 14.03
CA VAL A 151 -8.27 -8.95 13.69
C VAL A 151 -7.26 -8.14 14.52
N LYS A 152 -7.15 -8.42 15.82
CA LYS A 152 -6.14 -7.77 16.69
C LYS A 152 -4.71 -8.09 16.26
N ARG A 153 -4.43 -9.34 15.83
CA ARG A 153 -3.12 -9.75 15.31
C ARG A 153 -2.79 -9.00 14.01
N LEU A 154 -3.71 -8.99 13.05
CA LEU A 154 -3.58 -8.26 11.79
C LEU A 154 -3.26 -6.79 12.06
N ARG A 155 -4.03 -6.13 12.93
CA ARG A 155 -3.80 -4.74 13.32
C ARG A 155 -2.37 -4.50 13.80
N ARG A 156 -1.89 -5.31 14.75
CA ARG A 156 -0.52 -5.17 15.29
C ARG A 156 0.55 -5.36 14.23
N ALA A 157 0.37 -6.36 13.37
CA ALA A 157 1.34 -6.71 12.34
C ALA A 157 1.42 -5.62 11.26
N VAL A 158 0.30 -5.21 10.66
CA VAL A 158 0.29 -4.14 9.63
C VAL A 158 0.81 -2.82 10.21
N LYS A 159 0.46 -2.51 11.47
CA LYS A 159 0.99 -1.32 12.15
C LYS A 159 2.52 -1.34 12.25
N ALA A 160 3.11 -2.49 12.59
CA ALA A 160 4.56 -2.65 12.68
C ALA A 160 5.25 -2.49 11.31
N GLU A 161 4.64 -3.01 10.24
CA GLU A 161 5.17 -2.88 8.87
C GLU A 161 5.14 -1.41 8.41
N ILE A 162 4.04 -0.70 8.65
CA ILE A 162 3.90 0.71 8.24
C ILE A 162 4.79 1.64 9.06
N PHE A 163 5.08 1.31 10.33
CA PHE A 163 6.04 2.09 11.12
C PHE A 163 7.45 2.09 10.48
N GLN A 164 7.79 1.01 9.78
CA GLN A 164 9.05 0.82 9.05
C GLN A 164 8.95 1.23 7.57
N ILE A 165 7.95 2.03 7.17
CA ILE A 165 7.73 2.37 5.77
C ILE A 165 8.96 3.03 5.11
N ASP A 166 9.72 3.83 5.87
CA ASP A 166 10.93 4.47 5.37
C ASP A 166 12.00 3.45 4.98
N ASP A 167 12.17 2.37 5.76
CA ASP A 167 13.11 1.30 5.48
C ASP A 167 12.73 0.53 4.21
N TYR A 168 11.42 0.36 3.97
CA TYR A 168 10.92 -0.25 2.74
C TYR A 168 11.25 0.60 1.51
N PHE A 169 11.11 1.92 1.58
CA PHE A 169 11.55 2.80 0.50
C PHE A 169 13.07 2.75 0.32
N THR A 170 13.85 2.76 1.40
CA THR A 170 15.32 2.59 1.32
C THR A 170 15.69 1.30 0.60
N LYS A 171 15.05 0.17 0.96
CA LYS A 171 15.26 -1.12 0.25
C LYS A 171 14.83 -1.05 -1.20
N TRP A 172 13.71 -0.38 -1.50
CA TRP A 172 13.25 -0.19 -2.85
C TRP A 172 14.30 0.56 -3.70
N TYR A 173 14.89 1.63 -3.18
CA TYR A 173 15.95 2.38 -3.86
C TYR A 173 17.27 1.59 -4.03
N LEU A 174 17.53 0.57 -3.20
CA LEU A 174 18.67 -0.33 -3.39
C LEU A 174 18.46 -1.32 -4.53
N ILE A 175 17.20 -1.69 -4.82
CA ILE A 175 16.84 -2.67 -5.85
C ILE A 175 16.52 -1.97 -7.18
N HIS A 176 15.99 -0.75 -7.11
CA HIS A 176 15.45 -0.02 -8.25
C HIS A 176 15.94 1.42 -8.32
N THR A 177 16.30 1.84 -9.53
CA THR A 177 16.41 3.27 -9.86
C THR A 177 15.03 3.82 -10.19
N PRO A 178 14.58 4.96 -9.65
CA PRO A 178 13.34 5.60 -10.08
C PRO A 178 13.32 5.91 -11.58
N ASN A 179 12.21 5.62 -12.25
CA ASN A 179 12.00 6.14 -13.60
C ASN A 179 11.93 7.67 -13.55
N LEU A 180 12.49 8.33 -14.57
CA LEU A 180 12.33 9.76 -14.75
C LEU A 180 10.99 10.02 -15.44
N THR A 181 10.12 10.80 -14.82
CA THR A 181 8.77 11.06 -15.34
C THR A 181 8.41 12.54 -15.34
N GLN A 182 7.50 12.90 -16.23
CA GLN A 182 6.72 14.13 -16.10
C GLN A 182 5.73 14.02 -14.93
N TRP A 183 5.09 15.13 -14.56
CA TRP A 183 4.13 15.19 -13.45
C TRP A 183 2.91 14.29 -13.63
N ASN A 184 2.50 14.03 -14.88
CA ASN A 184 1.41 13.11 -15.22
C ASN A 184 1.85 11.63 -15.25
N GLY A 185 3.09 11.32 -14.87
CA GLY A 185 3.65 9.98 -14.86
C GLY A 185 4.12 9.47 -16.23
N LYS A 186 4.05 10.28 -17.29
CA LYS A 186 4.65 9.89 -18.58
C LYS A 186 6.16 9.71 -18.41
N THR A 187 6.64 8.51 -18.66
CA THR A 187 8.06 8.16 -18.58
C THR A 187 8.84 8.92 -19.65
N ILE A 188 9.86 9.66 -19.22
CA ILE A 188 10.87 10.26 -20.09
C ILE A 188 12.02 9.26 -20.28
N GLU A 189 12.45 8.64 -19.18
CA GLU A 189 13.56 7.69 -19.18
C GLU A 189 13.25 6.53 -18.24
N LYS A 190 13.33 5.31 -18.76
CA LYS A 190 13.29 4.08 -17.97
C LYS A 190 14.71 3.82 -17.48
N ARG A 191 14.89 3.72 -16.17
CA ARG A 191 16.19 3.52 -15.52
C ARG A 191 16.26 2.22 -14.72
#